data_AF-A0AB34JIN0-F1
#
_entry.id   AF-A0AB34JIN0-F1
#
_cell.length_a   1.000
_cell.length_b   1.000
_cell.length_c   1.000
_cell.angle_alpha   90.00
_cell.angle_beta   90.00
_cell.angle_gamma   90.00
#
_symmetry.space_group_name_H-M   'P 1'
#
loop_
_entity.id
_entity.type
_entity.pdbx_description
1 polymer ?
#
loop_
_entity_poly.entity_id
_entity_poly.type
_entity_poly.pdbx_seq_one_letter_code
_entity_poly.pdbx_strand_id
1 'polypeptide(L)'
;MALTFRRSLTRRGEGPAAFLRPTYCIFVAGNVLMADELQNCVHIVPVDPSAAPPQPDRIDGAVGRSEKETASLRFCYPTGLASDGVHLFVADSLNYRIQKLRLSDRASSACAGSRGGGANQLKGPQGMALAAGLLLVADFWSHRVLVYDAELRFLHAFGSEGNEGGQLCKPTGIAVHAAEVFVADSGNGRVQVYTLGGAFRRAIGARFEPPSARRRSREREGEFANPRGVAIAALPSGALLLVAEFGGKRVHLLRLDGALLQTCVPPAGGGLCGVCLSPDGAAVYVADGTSPQLHEFGLSDAAPPPPPPPPAAAAEEAEEAEGGLPLRDLRAELERTRVLLARARGEEHALRALGLEEVLALELQLGEALRSVQSRRVELVAAEEAALQRRRECVCCFDRPRAVAFSPCGHKVCCGVCAANVEACPTCRVPIELRLTIYE
;
A
#
# COMPACT_ATOMS: atom_id res chain seq x y z
N MET A 1 -8.16 19.70 15.58
CA MET A 1 -8.06 18.49 14.74
C MET A 1 -6.71 17.82 14.86
N ALA A 2 -6.68 16.60 15.42
CA ALA A 2 -5.54 15.70 15.49
C ALA A 2 -5.95 14.30 15.00
N LEU A 3 -5.09 13.69 14.20
CA LEU A 3 -5.14 12.31 13.74
C LEU A 3 -4.32 11.44 14.70
N THR A 4 -4.94 10.46 15.36
CA THR A 4 -4.30 9.63 16.37
C THR A 4 -4.46 8.15 16.03
N PHE A 5 -3.36 7.39 15.97
CA PHE A 5 -3.42 5.96 15.72
C PHE A 5 -4.19 5.24 16.83
N ARG A 6 -5.09 4.32 16.47
CA ARG A 6 -5.87 3.51 17.42
C ARG A 6 -5.41 2.06 17.42
N ARG A 7 -5.46 1.39 16.27
CA ARG A 7 -5.16 -0.04 16.15
C ARG A 7 -4.85 -0.44 14.72
N SER A 8 -4.28 -1.64 14.55
CA SER A 8 -4.21 -2.34 13.27
C SER A 8 -5.17 -3.52 13.30
N LEU A 9 -6.03 -3.61 12.29
CA LEU A 9 -6.85 -4.78 12.02
C LEU A 9 -6.07 -5.72 11.10
N THR A 10 -5.94 -6.98 11.49
CA THR A 10 -5.26 -8.00 10.70
C THR A 10 -6.10 -9.26 10.64
N ARG A 11 -6.27 -9.84 9.45
CA ARG A 11 -6.73 -11.22 9.29
C ARG A 11 -5.52 -12.07 8.90
N ARG A 12 -4.90 -12.72 9.89
CA ARG A 12 -3.70 -13.56 9.71
C ARG A 12 -4.10 -15.00 9.39
N GLY A 13 -3.29 -15.70 8.59
CA GLY A 13 -3.43 -17.13 8.30
C GLY A 13 -3.20 -17.48 6.84
N GLU A 14 -3.09 -18.78 6.54
CA GLU A 14 -3.17 -19.30 5.18
C GLU A 14 -4.64 -19.54 4.85
N GLY A 15 -5.20 -18.79 3.89
CA GLY A 15 -6.58 -19.01 3.47
C GLY A 15 -7.30 -17.79 2.89
N PRO A 16 -8.54 -17.99 2.41
CA PRO A 16 -9.32 -16.99 1.68
C PRO A 16 -9.68 -15.72 2.48
N ALA A 17 -9.68 -15.80 3.81
CA ALA A 17 -10.04 -14.69 4.69
C ALA A 17 -8.85 -13.79 5.07
N ALA A 18 -7.62 -14.21 4.77
CA ALA A 18 -6.43 -13.46 5.10
C ALA A 18 -6.21 -12.29 4.13
N PHE A 19 -5.75 -11.16 4.66
CA PHE A 19 -5.29 -10.06 3.81
C PHE A 19 -3.95 -10.45 3.19
N LEU A 20 -3.79 -10.22 1.89
CA LEU A 20 -2.54 -10.46 1.20
C LEU A 20 -1.91 -9.17 0.68
N ARG A 21 -2.69 -8.37 -0.07
CA ARG A 21 -2.24 -7.05 -0.52
C ARG A 21 -3.42 -6.08 -0.63
N PRO A 22 -3.83 -5.47 0.48
CA PRO A 22 -4.89 -4.49 0.45
C PRO A 22 -4.39 -3.20 -0.21
N THR A 23 -5.13 -2.68 -1.20
CA THR A 23 -4.64 -1.57 -2.06
C THR A 23 -5.52 -0.34 -2.04
N TYR A 24 -6.81 -0.51 -1.81
CA TYR A 24 -7.78 0.58 -1.72
C TYR A 24 -8.87 0.21 -0.73
N CYS A 25 -9.49 1.21 -0.11
CA CYS A 25 -10.61 1.00 0.79
C CYS A 25 -11.65 2.11 0.69
N ILE A 26 -12.91 1.78 0.95
CA ILE A 26 -14.04 2.71 1.06
C ILE A 26 -14.93 2.28 2.23
N PHE A 27 -15.67 3.23 2.80
CA PHE A 27 -16.67 2.94 3.83
C PHE A 27 -18.05 2.79 3.17
N VAL A 28 -18.74 1.68 3.45
CA VAL A 28 -20.10 1.41 2.96
C VAL A 28 -20.90 0.72 4.06
N ALA A 29 -22.04 1.32 4.44
CA ALA A 29 -23.04 0.71 5.33
C ALA A 29 -22.46 0.05 6.61
N GLY A 30 -21.59 0.76 7.34
CA GLY A 30 -21.01 0.24 8.58
C GLY A 30 -19.85 -0.74 8.38
N ASN A 31 -19.31 -0.85 7.17
CA ASN A 31 -18.19 -1.73 6.84
C ASN A 31 -17.13 -0.98 6.06
N VAL A 32 -15.88 -1.40 6.20
CA VAL A 32 -14.80 -1.01 5.30
C VAL A 32 -14.70 -2.08 4.22
N LEU A 33 -15.03 -1.70 2.98
CA LEU A 33 -14.78 -2.52 1.81
C LEU A 33 -13.36 -2.26 1.35
N MET A 34 -12.62 -3.33 1.08
CA MET A 34 -11.19 -3.26 0.81
C MET A 34 -10.81 -4.19 -0.33
N ALA A 35 -10.24 -3.63 -1.40
CA ALA A 35 -9.75 -4.43 -2.50
C ALA A 35 -8.42 -5.10 -2.12
N ASP A 36 -8.35 -6.41 -2.32
CA ASP A 36 -7.14 -7.20 -2.14
C ASP A 36 -6.65 -7.66 -3.51
N GLU A 37 -5.57 -7.02 -3.94
CA GLU A 37 -5.03 -7.15 -5.29
C GLU A 37 -4.56 -8.57 -5.58
N LEU A 38 -3.94 -9.23 -4.59
CA LEU A 38 -3.37 -10.56 -4.77
C LEU A 38 -4.37 -11.68 -4.46
N GLN A 39 -5.39 -11.43 -3.62
CA GLN A 39 -6.50 -12.37 -3.46
C GLN A 39 -7.61 -12.25 -4.49
N ASN A 40 -7.55 -11.26 -5.37
CA ASN A 40 -8.55 -11.04 -6.42
C ASN A 40 -9.98 -10.94 -5.85
N CYS A 41 -10.13 -10.26 -4.72
CA CYS A 41 -11.41 -10.11 -4.04
C CYS A 41 -11.56 -8.71 -3.43
N VAL A 42 -12.78 -8.41 -2.97
CA VAL A 42 -13.05 -7.27 -2.11
C VAL A 42 -13.48 -7.79 -0.75
N HIS A 43 -12.68 -7.58 0.28
CA HIS A 43 -13.04 -7.91 1.66
C HIS A 43 -14.09 -6.94 2.20
N ILE A 44 -14.99 -7.44 3.03
CA ILE A 44 -15.98 -6.67 3.78
C ILE A 44 -15.59 -6.76 5.26
N VAL A 45 -14.99 -5.68 5.77
CA VAL A 45 -14.46 -5.64 7.13
C VAL A 45 -15.44 -4.87 8.03
N PRO A 46 -16.11 -5.53 8.98
CA PRO A 46 -16.95 -4.84 9.95
C PRO A 46 -16.08 -3.96 10.84
N VAL A 47 -16.52 -2.72 11.07
CA VAL A 47 -15.78 -1.76 11.91
C VAL A 47 -16.16 -1.82 13.37
N ASP A 48 -17.39 -2.26 13.66
CA ASP A 48 -17.79 -2.67 15.00
C ASP A 48 -17.22 -4.07 15.29
N PRO A 49 -16.25 -4.20 16.22
CA PRO A 49 -15.66 -5.49 16.54
C PRO A 49 -16.63 -6.45 17.24
N SER A 50 -17.76 -5.96 17.75
CA SER A 50 -18.81 -6.78 18.34
C SER A 50 -19.83 -7.29 17.31
N ALA A 51 -19.87 -6.68 16.11
CA ALA A 51 -20.74 -7.11 15.03
C ALA A 51 -20.20 -8.40 14.40
N ALA A 52 -21.08 -9.37 14.19
CA ALA A 52 -20.74 -10.55 13.40
C ALA A 52 -20.37 -10.12 11.97
N PRO A 53 -19.28 -10.67 11.38
CA PRO A 53 -18.91 -10.33 10.01
C PRO A 53 -20.03 -10.73 9.05
N PRO A 54 -20.37 -9.86 8.07
CA PRO A 54 -21.40 -10.18 7.09
C PRO A 54 -21.02 -11.46 6.33
N GLN A 55 -22.00 -12.27 5.96
CA GLN A 55 -21.78 -13.50 5.19
C GLN A 55 -22.40 -13.37 3.79
N PRO A 56 -21.64 -13.62 2.70
CA PRO A 56 -20.20 -13.81 2.68
C PRO A 56 -19.45 -12.54 3.13
N ASP A 57 -18.28 -12.70 3.75
CA ASP A 57 -17.46 -11.59 4.27
C ASP A 57 -16.53 -10.97 3.22
N ARG A 58 -16.69 -11.39 1.97
CA ARG A 58 -15.97 -10.90 0.80
C ARG A 58 -16.80 -11.03 -0.47
N ILE A 59 -16.45 -10.24 -1.47
CA ILE A 59 -16.99 -10.33 -2.83
C ILE A 59 -15.91 -10.99 -3.67
N ASP A 60 -16.13 -12.28 -3.98
CA ASP A 60 -15.22 -13.09 -4.76
C ASP A 60 -15.59 -13.07 -6.23
N GLY A 61 -14.58 -12.92 -7.09
CA GLY A 61 -14.67 -13.35 -8.47
C GLY A 61 -13.87 -14.64 -8.66
N ALA A 62 -14.26 -15.50 -9.59
CA ALA A 62 -13.35 -16.56 -10.03
C ALA A 62 -12.09 -15.90 -10.60
N VAL A 63 -10.91 -16.39 -10.23
CA VAL A 63 -9.64 -15.87 -10.75
C VAL A 63 -9.63 -16.03 -12.26
N GLY A 64 -9.38 -14.95 -13.00
CA GLY A 64 -9.28 -15.05 -14.45
C GLY A 64 -9.33 -13.72 -15.19
N ARG A 65 -8.76 -13.74 -16.40
CA ARG A 65 -8.80 -12.60 -17.31
C ARG A 65 -10.09 -12.59 -18.13
N SER A 66 -10.83 -11.49 -18.12
CA SER A 66 -11.98 -11.25 -19.01
C SER A 66 -12.28 -9.76 -19.14
N GLU A 67 -12.27 -9.26 -20.37
CA GLU A 67 -12.65 -7.88 -20.68
C GLU A 67 -14.17 -7.70 -20.86
N LYS A 68 -14.93 -8.81 -20.96
CA LYS A 68 -16.39 -8.80 -21.18
C LYS A 68 -17.15 -9.13 -19.91
N GLU A 69 -18.38 -8.64 -19.83
CA GLU A 69 -19.36 -9.10 -18.85
C GLU A 69 -19.57 -10.61 -19.00
N THR A 70 -19.48 -11.32 -17.88
CA THR A 70 -19.63 -12.78 -17.81
C THR A 70 -20.66 -13.12 -16.76
N ALA A 71 -21.40 -14.21 -16.96
CA ALA A 71 -22.40 -14.69 -16.00
C ALA A 71 -21.80 -15.00 -14.62
N SER A 72 -20.50 -15.35 -14.56
CA SER A 72 -19.75 -15.45 -13.30
C SER A 72 -18.86 -14.22 -13.10
N LEU A 73 -18.90 -13.62 -11.92
CA LEU A 73 -18.00 -12.53 -11.54
C LEU A 73 -16.55 -13.03 -11.55
N ARG A 74 -15.64 -12.27 -12.15
CA ARG A 74 -14.20 -12.56 -12.19
C ARG A 74 -13.42 -11.28 -11.95
N PHE A 75 -12.49 -11.34 -11.00
CA PHE A 75 -11.53 -10.26 -10.77
C PHE A 75 -10.13 -10.71 -11.14
N CYS A 76 -9.35 -9.77 -11.64
CA CYS A 76 -7.93 -9.88 -11.82
C CYS A 76 -7.30 -8.58 -11.35
N TYR A 77 -6.67 -8.62 -10.18
CA TYR A 77 -5.95 -7.47 -9.61
C TYR A 77 -6.89 -6.27 -9.33
N PRO A 78 -7.96 -6.45 -8.53
CA PRO A 78 -8.85 -5.34 -8.21
C PRO A 78 -8.10 -4.29 -7.37
N THR A 79 -8.35 -3.02 -7.63
CA THR A 79 -7.70 -1.91 -6.91
C THR A 79 -8.72 -0.90 -6.39
N GLY A 80 -9.07 0.14 -7.15
CA GLY A 80 -9.99 1.17 -6.66
C GLY A 80 -11.41 0.67 -6.48
N LEU A 81 -12.09 1.33 -5.54
CA LEU A 81 -13.48 1.09 -5.21
C LEU A 81 -14.21 2.44 -5.14
N ALA A 82 -15.48 2.46 -5.53
CA ALA A 82 -16.41 3.55 -5.26
C ALA A 82 -17.83 3.00 -5.06
N SER A 83 -18.69 3.70 -4.32
CA SER A 83 -20.08 3.26 -4.11
C SER A 83 -21.04 4.44 -4.05
N ASP A 84 -22.24 4.23 -4.62
CA ASP A 84 -23.39 5.14 -4.50
C ASP A 84 -24.36 4.68 -3.39
N GLY A 85 -23.99 3.66 -2.61
CA GLY A 85 -24.82 3.02 -1.57
C GLY A 85 -25.72 1.89 -2.08
N VAL A 86 -25.96 1.79 -3.39
CA VAL A 86 -26.75 0.73 -4.03
C VAL A 86 -25.86 -0.19 -4.87
N HIS A 87 -24.85 0.39 -5.51
CA HIS A 87 -23.89 -0.24 -6.37
C HIS A 87 -22.48 -0.08 -5.80
N LEU A 88 -21.64 -1.06 -6.11
CA LEU A 88 -20.20 -1.02 -5.93
C LEU A 88 -19.54 -0.98 -7.29
N PHE A 89 -18.68 0.00 -7.50
CA PHE A 89 -17.81 0.10 -8.66
C PHE A 89 -16.44 -0.42 -8.27
N VAL A 90 -15.89 -1.33 -9.07
CA VAL A 90 -14.59 -1.97 -8.84
C VAL A 90 -13.70 -1.76 -10.06
N ALA A 91 -12.53 -1.17 -9.85
CA ALA A 91 -11.48 -1.12 -10.87
C ALA A 91 -10.80 -2.49 -10.94
N ASP A 92 -11.11 -3.23 -12.01
CA ASP A 92 -10.62 -4.59 -12.25
C ASP A 92 -9.36 -4.50 -13.13
N SER A 93 -8.23 -4.14 -12.50
CA SER A 93 -7.13 -3.45 -13.18
C SER A 93 -6.43 -4.26 -14.27
N LEU A 94 -6.25 -5.58 -14.07
CA LEU A 94 -5.64 -6.44 -15.09
C LEU A 94 -6.65 -7.03 -16.07
N ASN A 95 -7.93 -6.71 -15.90
CA ASN A 95 -8.99 -6.90 -16.90
C ASN A 95 -9.30 -5.62 -17.67
N TYR A 96 -8.59 -4.52 -17.41
CA TYR A 96 -8.70 -3.26 -18.14
C TYR A 96 -10.14 -2.72 -18.17
N ARG A 97 -10.88 -2.91 -17.07
CA ARG A 97 -12.29 -2.54 -16.99
C ARG A 97 -12.69 -2.01 -15.62
N ILE A 98 -13.85 -1.38 -15.59
CA ILE A 98 -14.60 -1.04 -14.39
C ILE A 98 -15.80 -1.98 -14.34
N GLN A 99 -16.01 -2.63 -13.20
CA GLN A 99 -17.16 -3.48 -12.92
C GLN A 99 -18.16 -2.74 -12.03
N LYS A 100 -19.44 -2.74 -12.39
CA LYS A 100 -20.54 -2.22 -11.57
C LYS A 100 -21.35 -3.39 -11.02
N LEU A 101 -21.31 -3.56 -9.71
CA LEU A 101 -22.01 -4.62 -8.98
C LEU A 101 -23.17 -4.03 -8.20
N ARG A 102 -24.27 -4.76 -8.08
CA ARG A 102 -25.33 -4.42 -7.13
C ARG A 102 -24.94 -4.91 -5.74
N LEU A 103 -25.01 -4.05 -4.72
CA LEU A 103 -24.58 -4.43 -3.36
C LEU A 103 -25.50 -5.46 -2.69
N SER A 104 -26.80 -5.47 -3.02
CA SER A 104 -27.78 -6.35 -2.38
C SER A 104 -27.55 -7.84 -2.66
N ASP A 105 -27.11 -8.18 -3.88
CA ASP A 105 -26.92 -9.57 -4.34
C ASP A 105 -25.53 -9.83 -4.93
N ARG A 106 -24.68 -8.80 -5.00
CA ARG A 106 -23.30 -8.83 -5.54
C ARG A 106 -23.22 -9.22 -7.01
N ALA A 107 -24.34 -9.13 -7.73
CA ALA A 107 -24.40 -9.47 -9.14
C ALA A 107 -23.74 -8.37 -9.99
N SER A 108 -23.03 -8.78 -11.05
CA SER A 108 -22.62 -7.87 -12.13
C SER A 108 -23.86 -7.26 -12.77
N SER A 109 -23.82 -5.94 -12.98
CA SER A 109 -24.91 -5.19 -13.60
C SER A 109 -24.49 -4.42 -14.85
N ALA A 110 -23.21 -4.06 -14.94
CA ALA A 110 -22.59 -3.45 -16.12
C ALA A 110 -21.07 -3.51 -16.00
N CYS A 111 -20.37 -3.40 -17.13
CA CYS A 111 -18.94 -3.14 -17.16
C CYS A 111 -18.58 -2.12 -18.25
N ALA A 112 -17.47 -1.41 -18.08
CA ALA A 112 -16.94 -0.52 -19.10
C ALA A 112 -15.40 -0.56 -19.18
N GLY A 113 -14.88 -0.20 -20.35
CA GLY A 113 -13.46 -0.25 -20.66
C GLY A 113 -13.07 -1.49 -21.47
N SER A 114 -11.91 -1.39 -22.10
CA SER A 114 -11.18 -2.48 -22.75
C SER A 114 -9.70 -2.11 -22.77
N ARG A 115 -8.83 -3.07 -23.04
CA ARG A 115 -7.39 -2.80 -23.06
C ARG A 115 -7.01 -1.79 -24.15
N GLY A 116 -6.26 -0.74 -23.79
CA GLY A 116 -5.62 0.15 -24.76
C GLY A 116 -5.53 1.62 -24.31
N GLY A 117 -5.14 2.52 -25.23
CA GLY A 117 -4.94 3.95 -24.96
C GLY A 117 -5.99 4.89 -25.56
N GLY A 118 -6.96 4.36 -26.33
CA GLY A 118 -8.06 5.13 -26.91
C GLY A 118 -8.95 5.78 -25.86
N ALA A 119 -9.90 6.63 -26.29
CA ALA A 119 -10.68 7.48 -25.38
C ALA A 119 -11.39 6.72 -24.23
N ASN A 120 -12.02 5.58 -24.54
CA ASN A 120 -12.68 4.69 -23.56
C ASN A 120 -11.92 3.38 -23.33
N GLN A 121 -10.59 3.40 -23.45
CA GLN A 121 -9.75 2.25 -23.14
C GLN A 121 -8.96 2.52 -21.87
N LEU A 122 -8.67 1.46 -21.13
CA LEU A 122 -7.99 1.51 -19.85
C LEU A 122 -6.68 0.71 -19.93
N LYS A 123 -5.65 1.15 -19.20
CA LYS A 123 -4.38 0.40 -19.08
C LYS A 123 -4.10 -0.05 -17.66
N GLY A 124 -4.64 0.62 -16.66
CA GLY A 124 -4.55 0.25 -15.25
C GLY A 124 -5.42 1.17 -14.42
N PRO A 125 -6.74 1.00 -14.42
CA PRO A 125 -7.62 1.77 -13.56
C PRO A 125 -7.21 1.51 -12.09
N GLN A 126 -7.05 2.57 -11.31
CA GLN A 126 -6.70 2.55 -9.90
C GLN A 126 -7.86 3.12 -9.09
N GLY A 127 -7.64 4.16 -8.27
CA GLY A 127 -8.64 4.79 -7.43
C GLY A 127 -9.76 5.45 -8.24
N MET A 128 -10.93 5.49 -7.61
CA MET A 128 -12.15 6.04 -8.19
C MET A 128 -12.88 6.91 -7.17
N ALA A 129 -13.66 7.85 -7.68
CA ALA A 129 -14.56 8.67 -6.86
C ALA A 129 -15.86 8.94 -7.60
N LEU A 130 -16.97 8.99 -6.85
CA LEU A 130 -18.28 9.39 -7.35
C LEU A 130 -18.60 10.81 -6.91
N ALA A 131 -19.08 11.64 -7.82
CA ALA A 131 -19.57 12.98 -7.50
C ALA A 131 -20.51 13.50 -8.58
N ALA A 132 -21.63 14.09 -8.17
CA ALA A 132 -22.60 14.71 -9.09
C ALA A 132 -23.04 13.79 -10.26
N GLY A 133 -23.24 12.49 -9.98
CA GLY A 133 -23.63 11.49 -10.99
C GLY A 133 -22.49 11.05 -11.92
N LEU A 134 -21.26 11.52 -11.68
CA LEU A 134 -20.06 11.14 -12.41
C LEU A 134 -19.24 10.14 -11.63
N LEU A 135 -18.65 9.17 -12.34
CA LEU A 135 -17.59 8.29 -11.86
C LEU A 135 -16.27 8.73 -12.48
N LEU A 136 -15.33 9.17 -11.64
CA LEU A 136 -13.98 9.53 -12.05
C LEU A 136 -13.03 8.39 -11.74
N VAL A 137 -12.18 8.01 -12.69
CA VAL A 137 -11.29 6.85 -12.60
C VAL A 137 -9.88 7.25 -12.98
N ALA A 138 -8.92 7.07 -12.06
CA ALA A 138 -7.51 7.28 -12.34
C ALA A 138 -6.99 6.10 -13.18
N ASP A 139 -6.53 6.37 -14.41
CA ASP A 139 -5.91 5.35 -15.26
C ASP A 139 -4.39 5.50 -15.23
N PHE A 140 -3.78 4.69 -14.37
CA PHE A 140 -2.39 4.81 -13.92
C PHE A 140 -1.40 4.81 -15.08
N TRP A 141 -1.52 3.85 -15.99
CA TRP A 141 -0.59 3.68 -17.11
C TRP A 141 -0.92 4.58 -18.32
N SER A 142 -2.06 5.25 -18.31
CA SER A 142 -2.43 6.23 -19.33
C SER A 142 -2.25 7.67 -18.85
N HIS A 143 -1.80 7.88 -17.61
CA HIS A 143 -1.46 9.20 -17.07
C HIS A 143 -2.61 10.20 -17.17
N ARG A 144 -3.84 9.72 -16.93
CA ARG A 144 -5.07 10.51 -17.10
C ARG A 144 -6.16 10.04 -16.14
N VAL A 145 -7.21 10.83 -16.04
CA VAL A 145 -8.46 10.47 -15.39
C VAL A 145 -9.55 10.34 -16.45
N LEU A 146 -10.30 9.24 -16.44
CA LEU A 146 -11.49 9.06 -17.26
C LEU A 146 -12.73 9.40 -16.44
N VAL A 147 -13.73 9.96 -17.11
CA VAL A 147 -15.00 10.36 -16.50
C VAL A 147 -16.13 9.62 -17.21
N TYR A 148 -16.94 8.93 -16.40
CA TYR A 148 -18.12 8.18 -16.81
C TYR A 148 -19.37 8.76 -16.14
N ASP A 149 -20.54 8.47 -16.68
CA ASP A 149 -21.80 8.63 -15.94
C ASP A 149 -22.11 7.39 -15.06
N ALA A 150 -23.24 7.44 -14.36
CA ALA A 150 -23.71 6.36 -13.49
C ALA A 150 -23.97 5.03 -14.22
N GLU A 151 -24.22 5.08 -15.53
CA GLU A 151 -24.44 3.92 -16.41
C GLU A 151 -23.14 3.42 -17.06
N LEU A 152 -21.98 3.94 -16.63
CA LEU A 152 -20.66 3.62 -17.19
C LEU A 152 -20.51 4.01 -18.67
N ARG A 153 -21.25 5.01 -19.16
CA ARG A 153 -20.97 5.61 -20.47
C ARG A 153 -19.81 6.59 -20.32
N PHE A 154 -18.80 6.41 -21.16
CA PHE A 154 -17.66 7.32 -21.20
C PHE A 154 -18.09 8.71 -21.67
N LEU A 155 -17.69 9.75 -20.93
CA LEU A 155 -18.02 11.13 -21.24
C LEU A 155 -16.81 11.86 -21.79
N HIS A 156 -15.71 11.88 -21.03
CA HIS A 156 -14.46 12.55 -21.39
C HIS A 156 -13.30 12.05 -20.54
N ALA A 157 -12.09 12.51 -20.84
CA ALA A 157 -10.90 12.26 -20.05
C ALA A 157 -10.06 13.55 -19.94
N PHE A 158 -9.28 13.67 -18.88
CA PHE A 158 -8.36 14.79 -18.68
C PHE A 158 -7.04 14.35 -18.05
N GLY A 159 -6.04 15.21 -18.20
CA GLY A 159 -4.66 14.88 -17.89
C GLY A 159 -3.94 14.22 -19.05
N SER A 160 -2.62 14.34 -19.03
CA SER A 160 -1.70 13.72 -19.98
C SER A 160 -0.39 13.43 -19.26
N GLU A 161 0.44 12.53 -19.81
CA GLU A 161 1.77 12.29 -19.25
C GLU A 161 2.59 13.58 -19.18
N GLY A 162 3.23 13.81 -18.03
CA GLY A 162 4.14 14.92 -17.82
C GLY A 162 4.23 15.33 -16.35
N ASN A 163 4.81 16.51 -16.12
CA ASN A 163 5.12 17.02 -14.78
C ASN A 163 4.64 18.47 -14.56
N GLU A 164 4.10 19.12 -15.58
CA GLU A 164 3.53 20.46 -15.47
C GLU A 164 2.14 20.44 -14.84
N GLY A 165 1.61 21.61 -14.47
CA GLY A 165 0.24 21.74 -14.00
C GLY A 165 -0.76 21.18 -15.01
N GLY A 166 -1.65 20.29 -14.57
CA GLY A 166 -2.60 19.61 -15.42
C GLY A 166 -2.09 18.31 -16.05
N GLN A 167 -0.78 18.08 -16.10
CA GLN A 167 -0.18 16.81 -16.55
C GLN A 167 0.03 15.86 -15.38
N LEU A 168 -0.29 14.58 -15.55
CA LEU A 168 -0.21 13.55 -14.51
C LEU A 168 0.92 12.57 -14.80
N CYS A 169 1.44 11.96 -13.75
CA CYS A 169 2.35 10.83 -13.82
C CYS A 169 1.86 9.74 -12.88
N LYS A 170 1.35 8.64 -13.45
CA LYS A 170 0.90 7.48 -12.69
C LYS A 170 -0.10 7.82 -11.58
N PRO A 171 -1.24 8.45 -11.91
CA PRO A 171 -2.25 8.83 -10.92
C PRO A 171 -2.85 7.58 -10.25
N THR A 172 -3.17 7.67 -8.97
CA THR A 172 -3.70 6.54 -8.19
C THR A 172 -5.01 6.87 -7.49
N GLY A 173 -4.98 7.53 -6.33
CA GLY A 173 -6.16 7.88 -5.56
C GLY A 173 -6.89 9.10 -6.12
N ILE A 174 -8.22 9.09 -5.99
CA ILE A 174 -9.08 10.23 -6.33
C ILE A 174 -10.04 10.47 -5.16
N ALA A 175 -10.21 11.74 -4.80
CA ALA A 175 -11.28 12.21 -3.93
C ALA A 175 -11.95 13.45 -4.53
N VAL A 176 -13.22 13.68 -4.21
CA VAL A 176 -13.95 14.86 -4.70
C VAL A 176 -14.60 15.57 -3.54
N HIS A 177 -14.49 16.90 -3.52
CA HIS A 177 -15.18 17.75 -2.56
C HIS A 177 -15.52 19.10 -3.20
N ALA A 178 -16.75 19.58 -2.99
CA ALA A 178 -17.20 20.88 -3.50
C ALA A 178 -16.89 21.13 -5.00
N ALA A 179 -17.12 20.13 -5.85
CA ALA A 179 -16.81 20.12 -7.29
C ALA A 179 -15.32 20.26 -7.67
N GLU A 180 -14.41 20.12 -6.70
CA GLU A 180 -12.98 19.95 -6.91
C GLU A 180 -12.58 18.48 -6.83
N VAL A 181 -11.78 18.04 -7.78
CA VAL A 181 -11.24 16.67 -7.90
C VAL A 181 -9.79 16.69 -7.46
N PHE A 182 -9.48 15.98 -6.39
CA PHE A 182 -8.14 15.81 -5.84
C PHE A 182 -7.58 14.48 -6.35
N VAL A 183 -6.48 14.53 -7.09
CA VAL A 183 -5.84 13.37 -7.71
C VAL A 183 -4.46 13.19 -7.11
N ALA A 184 -4.19 12.02 -6.52
CA ALA A 184 -2.85 11.63 -6.10
C ALA A 184 -1.98 11.38 -7.34
N ASP A 185 -1.11 12.33 -7.66
CA ASP A 185 -0.19 12.29 -8.79
C ASP A 185 1.11 11.60 -8.38
N SER A 186 1.01 10.28 -8.15
CA SER A 186 2.00 9.48 -7.40
C SER A 186 3.40 9.51 -7.99
N GLY A 187 3.51 9.54 -9.31
CA GLY A 187 4.79 9.59 -10.02
C GLY A 187 5.49 10.94 -9.90
N ASN A 188 4.74 12.01 -9.66
CA ASN A 188 5.27 13.36 -9.47
C ASN A 188 5.39 13.77 -7.99
N GLY A 189 4.89 12.95 -7.05
CA GLY A 189 5.00 13.24 -5.62
C GLY A 189 4.17 14.44 -5.18
N ARG A 190 2.98 14.63 -5.76
CA ARG A 190 2.07 15.75 -5.45
C ARG A 190 0.61 15.30 -5.46
N VAL A 191 -0.29 16.17 -5.00
CA VAL A 191 -1.73 16.05 -5.27
C VAL A 191 -2.14 17.17 -6.22
N GLN A 192 -2.84 16.85 -7.30
CA GLN A 192 -3.36 17.86 -8.21
C GLN A 192 -4.85 18.05 -8.04
N VAL A 193 -5.30 19.30 -8.16
CA VAL A 193 -6.70 19.69 -8.02
C VAL A 193 -7.23 20.14 -9.37
N TYR A 194 -8.34 19.55 -9.78
CA TYR A 194 -9.05 19.85 -11.03
C TYR A 194 -10.51 20.22 -10.75
N THR A 195 -11.18 20.81 -11.72
CA THR A 195 -12.65 20.83 -11.76
C THR A 195 -13.21 19.47 -12.17
N LEU A 196 -14.51 19.22 -11.92
CA LEU A 196 -15.22 18.06 -12.50
C LEU A 196 -15.11 17.96 -14.04
N GLY A 197 -14.99 19.09 -14.76
CA GLY A 197 -14.79 19.11 -16.21
C GLY A 197 -13.33 18.91 -16.66
N GLY A 198 -12.41 18.61 -15.74
CA GLY A 198 -11.01 18.32 -16.05
C GLY A 198 -10.08 19.52 -16.22
N ALA A 199 -10.54 20.75 -15.98
CA ALA A 199 -9.66 21.91 -15.95
C ALA A 199 -8.78 21.92 -14.69
N PHE A 200 -7.46 22.05 -14.87
CA PHE A 200 -6.51 22.16 -13.77
C PHE A 200 -6.72 23.45 -12.97
N ARG A 201 -6.63 23.35 -11.64
CA ARG A 201 -6.77 24.48 -10.70
C ARG A 201 -5.46 24.80 -10.00
N ARG A 202 -4.90 23.82 -9.29
CA ARG A 202 -3.69 23.98 -8.46
C ARG A 202 -3.06 22.62 -8.14
N ALA A 203 -1.84 22.65 -7.62
CA ALA A 203 -1.19 21.50 -7.01
C ALA A 203 -1.00 21.75 -5.50
N ILE A 204 -1.10 20.67 -4.72
CA ILE A 204 -0.81 20.62 -3.30
C ILE A 204 0.46 19.78 -3.12
N GLY A 205 1.42 20.36 -2.41
CA GLY A 205 2.74 19.80 -2.20
C GLY A 205 3.74 20.05 -3.33
N ALA A 206 4.98 19.66 -3.12
CA ALA A 206 6.09 19.85 -4.04
C ALA A 206 6.79 18.52 -4.39
N ARG A 207 7.51 18.50 -5.53
CA ARG A 207 8.28 17.36 -6.04
C ARG A 207 9.18 16.75 -4.95
N PHE A 208 9.13 15.44 -4.77
CA PHE A 208 10.22 14.69 -4.12
C PHE A 208 11.45 14.72 -5.03
N GLU A 209 12.51 15.43 -4.64
CA GLU A 209 13.82 15.31 -5.30
C GLU A 209 14.69 14.29 -4.56
N PRO A 210 15.34 13.36 -5.29
CA PRO A 210 16.18 12.36 -4.67
C PRO A 210 17.38 12.98 -3.92
N PRO A 211 17.87 12.34 -2.83
CA PRO A 211 18.92 12.88 -1.96
C PRO A 211 20.23 13.25 -2.68
N SER A 212 20.54 12.61 -3.82
CA SER A 212 21.75 12.83 -4.60
C SER A 212 21.87 14.24 -5.20
N ALA A 213 20.76 14.96 -5.34
CA ALA A 213 20.75 16.35 -5.81
C ALA A 213 20.80 17.39 -4.67
N ARG A 214 20.74 16.96 -3.38
CA ARG A 214 20.53 17.87 -2.24
C ARG A 214 21.81 18.06 -1.43
N ARG A 215 22.48 19.21 -1.62
CA ARG A 215 23.38 19.76 -0.60
C ARG A 215 22.54 20.23 0.59
N ARG A 216 22.39 19.37 1.60
CA ARG A 216 21.83 19.67 2.94
C ARG A 216 20.50 20.45 2.93
N SER A 217 19.37 19.77 2.83
CA SER A 217 18.09 20.34 3.29
C SER A 217 17.16 19.27 3.83
N ARG A 218 16.63 19.53 5.03
CA ARG A 218 15.53 18.79 5.67
C ARG A 218 14.38 18.60 4.67
N GLU A 219 13.66 17.47 4.76
CA GLU A 219 12.38 17.27 4.07
C GLU A 219 11.54 18.54 4.20
N ARG A 220 11.19 19.17 3.08
CA ARG A 220 10.34 20.37 3.12
C ARG A 220 8.93 19.93 3.52
N GLU A 221 8.30 20.70 4.39
CA GLU A 221 6.86 20.59 4.66
C GLU A 221 6.10 20.61 3.33
N GLY A 222 5.35 19.54 3.04
CA GLY A 222 4.52 19.42 1.83
C GLY A 222 5.09 18.59 0.68
N GLU A 223 6.29 17.98 0.75
CA GLU A 223 6.73 17.01 -0.28
C GLU A 223 6.15 15.60 -0.02
N PHE A 224 5.55 14.98 -1.05
CA PHE A 224 5.03 13.61 -0.94
C PHE A 224 5.95 12.57 -1.59
N ALA A 225 6.30 11.52 -0.84
CA ALA A 225 6.98 10.32 -1.28
C ALA A 225 5.97 9.24 -1.73
N ASN A 226 5.59 9.28 -3.01
CA ASN A 226 4.65 8.36 -3.66
C ASN A 226 3.25 8.37 -2.96
N PRO A 227 2.53 9.51 -3.02
CA PRO A 227 1.18 9.59 -2.47
C PRO A 227 0.26 8.64 -3.24
N ARG A 228 -0.48 7.77 -2.56
CA ARG A 228 -1.37 6.78 -3.19
C ARG A 228 -2.84 6.98 -2.88
N GLY A 229 -3.16 7.16 -1.61
CA GLY A 229 -4.53 7.40 -1.18
C GLY A 229 -4.76 8.87 -0.93
N VAL A 230 -5.92 9.37 -1.35
CA VAL A 230 -6.43 10.68 -0.96
C VAL A 230 -7.87 10.53 -0.49
N ALA A 231 -8.23 11.22 0.59
CA ALA A 231 -9.61 11.29 1.07
C ALA A 231 -9.89 12.67 1.66
N ILE A 232 -11.16 13.08 1.64
CA ILE A 232 -11.61 14.35 2.20
C ILE A 232 -12.42 14.08 3.47
N ALA A 233 -11.95 14.60 4.59
CA ALA A 233 -12.71 14.64 5.83
C ALA A 233 -13.60 15.89 5.81
N ALA A 234 -14.88 15.74 5.44
CA ALA A 234 -15.85 16.83 5.46
C ALA A 234 -16.39 17.02 6.88
N LEU A 235 -15.70 17.84 7.67
CA LEU A 235 -16.06 18.11 9.07
C LEU A 235 -16.92 19.37 9.18
N PRO A 236 -17.70 19.54 10.26
CA PRO A 236 -18.44 20.78 10.51
C PRO A 236 -17.55 22.03 10.58
N SER A 237 -16.29 21.88 11.03
CA SER A 237 -15.30 22.94 11.11
C SER A 237 -14.61 23.28 9.78
N GLY A 238 -14.90 22.51 8.73
CA GLY A 238 -14.30 22.64 7.41
C GLY A 238 -13.72 21.33 6.90
N ALA A 239 -13.50 21.26 5.59
CA ALA A 239 -12.94 20.07 4.96
C ALA A 239 -11.42 19.99 5.11
N LEU A 240 -10.91 18.79 5.40
CA LEU A 240 -9.49 18.48 5.46
C LEU A 240 -9.12 17.41 4.43
N LEU A 241 -7.89 17.45 3.95
CA LEU A 241 -7.32 16.47 3.02
C LEU A 241 -6.45 15.49 3.80
N LEU A 242 -6.72 14.19 3.62
CA LEU A 242 -5.87 13.10 4.06
C LEU A 242 -5.08 12.56 2.86
N VAL A 243 -3.78 12.37 3.02
CA VAL A 243 -2.90 11.78 1.99
C VAL A 243 -2.14 10.61 2.61
N ALA A 244 -2.37 9.40 2.10
CA ALA A 244 -1.65 8.19 2.49
C ALA A 244 -0.48 7.93 1.54
N GLU A 245 0.71 7.76 2.10
CA GLU A 245 1.95 7.65 1.35
C GLU A 245 2.52 6.25 1.36
N PHE A 246 2.77 5.72 0.17
CA PHE A 246 3.37 4.39 0.02
C PHE A 246 4.88 4.42 0.27
N GLY A 247 5.58 5.44 -0.24
CA GLY A 247 7.01 5.59 -0.03
C GLY A 247 7.35 6.14 1.34
N GLY A 248 6.59 7.14 1.79
CA GLY A 248 6.77 7.80 3.09
C GLY A 248 6.23 7.02 4.29
N LYS A 249 5.44 5.96 4.06
CA LYS A 249 4.83 5.10 5.10
C LYS A 249 4.07 5.88 6.17
N ARG A 250 3.42 6.97 5.75
CA ARG A 250 2.84 7.96 6.64
C ARG A 250 1.55 8.51 6.06
N VAL A 251 0.74 9.10 6.94
CA VAL A 251 -0.51 9.76 6.61
C VAL A 251 -0.35 11.24 6.93
N HIS A 252 -0.59 12.10 5.95
CA HIS A 252 -0.64 13.54 6.16
C HIS A 252 -2.08 14.01 6.31
N LEU A 253 -2.31 14.89 7.27
CA LEU A 253 -3.52 15.68 7.43
C LEU A 253 -3.21 17.11 7.01
N LEU A 254 -3.89 17.63 5.99
CA LEU A 254 -3.68 18.96 5.45
C LEU A 254 -4.99 19.73 5.35
N ARG A 255 -4.90 21.06 5.30
CA ARG A 255 -5.98 21.91 4.79
C ARG A 255 -6.07 21.77 3.27
N LEU A 256 -7.21 22.12 2.68
CA LEU A 256 -7.42 22.05 1.22
C LEU A 256 -6.58 23.05 0.40
N ASP A 257 -5.96 24.04 1.06
CA ASP A 257 -4.97 24.95 0.47
C ASP A 257 -3.56 24.33 0.44
N GLY A 258 -3.36 23.17 1.08
CA GLY A 258 -2.10 22.46 1.16
C GLY A 258 -1.28 22.71 2.43
N ALA A 259 -1.76 23.52 3.38
CA ALA A 259 -1.09 23.69 4.65
C ALA A 259 -1.11 22.38 5.46
N LEU A 260 0.07 21.84 5.77
CA LEU A 260 0.23 20.63 6.58
C LEU A 260 -0.19 20.92 8.03
N LEU A 261 -1.12 20.11 8.56
CA LEU A 261 -1.54 20.19 9.96
C LEU A 261 -0.83 19.14 10.81
N GLN A 262 -0.71 17.91 10.29
CA GLN A 262 -0.11 16.81 11.02
C GLN A 262 0.43 15.73 10.07
N THR A 263 1.48 15.05 10.50
CA THR A 263 1.98 13.81 9.90
C THR A 263 1.91 12.70 10.92
N CYS A 264 1.35 11.56 10.55
CA CYS A 264 1.20 10.39 11.40
C CYS A 264 1.87 9.17 10.77
N VAL A 265 2.66 8.45 11.56
CA VAL A 265 3.31 7.19 11.15
C VAL A 265 2.71 6.06 11.99
N PRO A 266 2.07 5.04 11.38
CA PRO A 266 1.61 3.88 12.14
C PRO A 266 2.80 3.08 12.69
N PRO A 267 2.72 2.52 13.91
CA PRO A 267 3.87 1.85 14.57
C PRO A 267 4.45 0.66 13.79
N ALA A 268 3.59 -0.08 13.06
CA ALA A 268 3.97 -1.19 12.19
C ALA A 268 3.73 -0.86 10.70
N GLY A 269 3.75 0.43 10.36
CA GLY A 269 3.41 0.95 9.04
C GLY A 269 4.38 0.53 7.94
N GLY A 270 3.84 -0.10 6.93
CA GLY A 270 4.44 -0.34 5.64
C GLY A 270 4.05 0.74 4.62
N GLY A 271 4.00 0.38 3.34
CA GLY A 271 3.57 1.26 2.26
C GLY A 271 2.07 1.47 2.25
N LEU A 272 1.63 2.61 2.76
CA LEU A 272 0.22 2.97 2.87
C LEU A 272 -0.38 3.28 1.49
N CYS A 273 -1.62 2.86 1.29
CA CYS A 273 -2.30 2.95 -0.01
C CYS A 273 -3.68 3.61 0.13
N GLY A 274 -4.78 2.86 0.09
CA GLY A 274 -6.13 3.39 0.25
C GLY A 274 -6.37 4.06 1.60
N VAL A 275 -7.14 5.15 1.58
CA VAL A 275 -7.63 5.81 2.80
C VAL A 275 -9.12 6.12 2.64
N CYS A 276 -9.90 5.85 3.68
CA CYS A 276 -11.31 6.24 3.76
C CYS A 276 -11.70 6.66 5.17
N LEU A 277 -12.88 7.25 5.32
CA LEU A 277 -13.39 7.72 6.61
C LEU A 277 -14.75 7.10 6.92
N SER A 278 -15.07 7.00 8.21
CA SER A 278 -16.44 6.81 8.66
C SER A 278 -17.33 8.00 8.29
N PRO A 279 -18.67 7.81 8.20
CA PRO A 279 -19.59 8.87 7.77
C PRO A 279 -19.60 10.11 8.68
N ASP A 280 -19.30 9.93 9.96
CA ASP A 280 -19.14 11.01 10.95
C ASP A 280 -17.77 11.71 10.88
N GLY A 281 -16.85 11.20 10.06
CA GLY A 281 -15.48 11.69 9.94
C GLY A 281 -14.58 11.42 11.15
N ALA A 282 -15.06 10.67 12.15
CA ALA A 282 -14.33 10.45 13.42
C ALA A 282 -13.29 9.33 13.34
N ALA A 283 -13.43 8.39 12.41
CA ALA A 283 -12.48 7.31 12.18
C ALA A 283 -11.95 7.34 10.75
N VAL A 284 -10.64 7.12 10.61
CA VAL A 284 -9.92 7.06 9.34
C VAL A 284 -9.31 5.67 9.23
N TYR A 285 -9.57 5.00 8.12
CA TYR A 285 -9.05 3.67 7.82
C TYR A 285 -8.04 3.76 6.69
N VAL A 286 -6.87 3.18 6.88
CA VAL A 286 -5.77 3.23 5.91
C VAL A 286 -5.28 1.81 5.64
N ALA A 287 -5.41 1.38 4.40
CA ALA A 287 -4.88 0.11 3.94
C ALA A 287 -3.34 0.19 3.83
N ASP A 288 -2.65 -0.89 4.19
CA ASP A 288 -1.22 -1.04 4.01
C ASP A 288 -0.93 -2.06 2.91
N GLY A 289 -0.36 -1.62 1.80
CA GLY A 289 -0.10 -2.49 0.66
C GLY A 289 1.12 -3.40 0.80
N THR A 290 1.87 -3.30 1.89
CA THR A 290 3.09 -4.10 2.12
C THR A 290 3.04 -4.94 3.38
N SER A 291 2.20 -4.55 4.34
CA SER A 291 1.84 -5.36 5.49
C SER A 291 0.36 -5.72 5.39
N PRO A 292 -0.06 -6.97 5.67
CA PRO A 292 -1.45 -7.40 5.53
C PRO A 292 -2.35 -6.81 6.63
N GLN A 293 -2.45 -5.47 6.69
CA GLN A 293 -3.08 -4.71 7.76
C GLN A 293 -3.98 -3.60 7.21
N LEU A 294 -4.99 -3.29 8.01
CA LEU A 294 -5.79 -2.07 7.90
C LEU A 294 -5.63 -1.27 9.19
N HIS A 295 -5.06 -0.08 9.10
CA HIS A 295 -4.85 0.79 10.25
C HIS A 295 -6.09 1.65 10.49
N GLU A 296 -6.51 1.76 11.75
CA GLU A 296 -7.54 2.70 12.20
C GLU A 296 -6.90 3.86 12.95
N PHE A 297 -7.27 5.08 12.58
CA PHE A 297 -6.94 6.31 13.28
C PHE A 297 -8.23 7.01 13.74
N GLY A 298 -8.18 7.66 14.89
CA GLY A 298 -9.21 8.62 15.29
C GLY A 298 -8.88 10.01 14.76
N LEU A 299 -9.88 10.73 14.28
CA LEU A 299 -9.80 12.13 13.92
C LEU A 299 -10.70 12.92 14.86
N SER A 300 -10.11 13.81 15.67
CA SER A 300 -10.86 14.55 16.70
C SER A 300 -10.28 15.93 16.92
N ASP A 301 -11.03 16.83 17.57
CA ASP A 301 -10.53 18.15 17.92
C ASP A 301 -9.58 18.18 19.12
N ALA A 302 -9.44 17.05 19.83
CA ALA A 302 -8.53 16.95 20.96
C ALA A 302 -7.07 17.18 20.52
N ALA A 303 -6.30 17.86 21.37
CA ALA A 303 -4.86 18.03 21.17
C ALA A 303 -4.20 16.63 21.04
N PRO A 304 -3.24 16.46 20.11
CA PRO A 304 -2.53 15.20 19.99
C PRO A 304 -1.90 14.85 21.35
N PRO A 305 -1.95 13.58 21.78
CA PRO A 305 -1.27 13.19 23.00
C PRO A 305 0.22 13.58 22.90
N PRO A 306 0.86 14.00 24.00
CA PRO A 306 2.28 14.33 23.98
C PRO A 306 3.07 13.15 23.40
N PRO A 307 4.13 13.41 22.60
CA PRO A 307 4.91 12.35 22.01
C PRO A 307 5.38 11.40 23.13
N PRO A 308 5.30 10.08 22.93
CA PRO A 308 5.78 9.15 23.93
C PRO A 308 7.24 9.47 24.23
N PRO A 309 7.65 9.48 25.51
CA PRO A 309 9.06 9.61 25.85
C PRO A 309 9.84 8.53 25.07
N PRO A 310 11.07 8.82 24.61
CA PRO A 310 11.89 7.82 23.94
C PRO A 310 11.93 6.57 24.82
N PRO A 311 11.70 5.36 24.25
CA PRO A 311 11.45 4.18 25.06
C PRO A 311 12.62 3.94 26.03
N ALA A 312 12.32 4.06 27.32
CA ALA A 312 13.17 3.55 28.37
C ALA A 312 13.15 2.02 28.26
N ALA A 313 14.34 1.42 28.21
CA ALA A 313 14.52 -0.01 28.05
C ALA A 313 13.91 -0.79 29.23
N ALA A 314 12.70 -1.32 29.08
CA ALA A 314 12.12 -2.41 29.87
C ALA A 314 10.81 -2.86 29.18
N ALA A 315 10.80 -4.02 28.54
CA ALA A 315 10.44 -5.34 29.09
C ALA A 315 9.00 -5.70 28.64
N GLU A 316 8.91 -6.40 27.50
CA GLU A 316 7.68 -7.05 27.05
C GLU A 316 7.56 -8.43 27.72
N GLU A 317 6.48 -8.61 28.47
CA GLU A 317 6.02 -9.90 28.97
C GLU A 317 5.68 -10.84 27.81
N ALA A 318 6.06 -12.10 27.95
CA ALA A 318 5.99 -13.14 26.93
C ALA A 318 4.73 -14.00 27.07
N GLU A 319 4.13 -14.35 25.94
CA GLU A 319 3.13 -15.41 25.79
C GLU A 319 3.89 -16.71 25.48
N GLU A 320 3.86 -17.68 26.41
CA GLU A 320 4.42 -19.02 26.24
C GLU A 320 3.41 -19.95 25.56
N ALA A 321 3.82 -20.62 24.47
CA ALA A 321 4.01 -22.08 24.42
C ALA A 321 4.11 -22.59 22.96
N GLU A 322 5.33 -22.95 22.54
CA GLU A 322 5.64 -24.29 22.02
C GLU A 322 7.17 -24.45 21.98
N GLY A 323 7.70 -25.13 23.01
CA GLY A 323 8.97 -25.85 22.97
C GLY A 323 10.23 -25.10 22.53
N GLY A 324 10.52 -23.94 23.12
CA GLY A 324 11.82 -23.29 22.99
C GLY A 324 11.80 -21.84 23.47
N LEU A 325 12.89 -21.38 24.10
CA LEU A 325 13.06 -19.97 24.47
C LEU A 325 12.97 -19.09 23.19
N PRO A 326 12.24 -17.96 23.19
CA PRO A 326 12.20 -17.05 22.05
C PRO A 326 13.61 -16.55 21.67
N LEU A 327 13.87 -16.31 20.38
CA LEU A 327 15.20 -15.85 19.88
C LEU A 327 15.74 -14.59 20.60
N ARG A 328 14.84 -13.72 21.06
CA ARG A 328 15.17 -12.55 21.87
C ARG A 328 15.69 -12.93 23.26
N ASP A 329 15.09 -13.95 23.85
CA ASP A 329 15.39 -14.43 25.21
C ASP A 329 16.66 -15.30 25.19
N LEU A 330 16.88 -16.11 24.15
CA LEU A 330 18.17 -16.80 23.93
C LEU A 330 19.34 -15.84 23.74
N ARG A 331 19.14 -14.74 23.01
CA ARG A 331 20.16 -13.68 22.85
C ARG A 331 20.43 -12.94 24.16
N ALA A 332 19.38 -12.64 24.91
CA ALA A 332 19.51 -11.98 26.21
C ALA A 332 20.25 -12.87 27.21
N GLU A 333 19.94 -14.17 27.25
CA GLU A 333 20.58 -15.14 28.14
C GLU A 333 22.04 -15.40 27.75
N LEU A 334 22.35 -15.47 26.44
CA LEU A 334 23.72 -15.59 25.96
C LEU A 334 24.57 -14.36 26.30
N GLU A 335 24.02 -13.16 26.17
CA GLU A 335 24.72 -11.92 26.54
C GLU A 335 24.90 -11.81 28.06
N ARG A 336 23.90 -12.17 28.87
CA ARG A 336 24.06 -12.27 30.34
C ARG A 336 25.19 -13.23 30.70
N THR A 337 25.25 -14.39 30.05
CA THR A 337 26.25 -15.42 30.30
C THR A 337 27.65 -15.00 29.86
N ARG A 338 27.78 -14.28 28.73
CA ARG A 338 29.04 -13.68 28.26
C ARG A 338 29.55 -12.58 29.17
N VAL A 339 28.65 -11.76 29.72
CA VAL A 339 29.01 -10.72 30.70
C VAL A 339 29.47 -11.35 32.02
N LEU A 340 28.82 -12.42 32.48
CA LEU A 340 29.25 -13.17 33.66
C LEU A 340 30.62 -13.86 33.45
N LEU A 341 30.86 -14.46 32.29
CA LEU A 341 32.16 -15.03 31.89
C LEU A 341 33.26 -13.96 31.77
N ALA A 342 32.93 -12.78 31.25
CA ALA A 342 33.87 -11.66 31.14
C ALA A 342 34.24 -11.07 32.51
N ARG A 343 33.32 -11.07 33.48
CA ARG A 343 33.58 -10.68 34.88
C ARG A 343 34.37 -11.75 35.65
N ALA A 344 34.16 -13.03 35.36
CA ALA A 344 34.88 -14.14 35.98
C ALA A 344 36.34 -14.30 35.49
N ARG A 345 36.75 -13.62 34.41
CA ARG A 345 38.13 -13.66 33.87
C ARG A 345 39.20 -13.05 34.78
N GLY A 346 38.85 -12.57 35.98
CA GLY A 346 39.79 -12.16 37.03
C GLY A 346 39.98 -13.17 38.16
N GLU A 347 39.19 -14.25 38.22
CA GLU A 347 39.21 -15.20 39.33
C GLU A 347 39.14 -16.65 38.79
N GLU A 348 40.31 -17.24 38.55
CA GLU A 348 40.50 -18.57 37.94
C GLU A 348 39.79 -19.71 38.69
N HIS A 349 39.39 -19.49 39.95
CA HIS A 349 38.71 -20.49 40.78
C HIS A 349 37.17 -20.48 40.67
N ALA A 350 36.53 -19.45 40.10
CA ALA A 350 35.06 -19.38 39.98
C ALA A 350 34.49 -20.10 38.73
N LEU A 351 35.34 -20.39 37.74
CA LEU A 351 34.94 -20.95 36.43
C LEU A 351 34.56 -22.44 36.45
N ARG A 352 34.72 -23.15 37.57
CA ARG A 352 34.27 -24.55 37.70
C ARG A 352 32.80 -24.71 38.06
N ALA A 353 32.08 -23.63 38.38
CA ALA A 353 30.68 -23.68 38.80
C ALA A 353 29.66 -23.30 37.71
N LEU A 354 30.09 -22.72 36.59
CA LEU A 354 29.22 -22.38 35.46
C LEU A 354 29.43 -23.42 34.37
N GLY A 355 28.47 -24.33 34.23
CA GLY A 355 28.52 -25.47 33.32
C GLY A 355 28.78 -25.04 31.88
N LEU A 356 30.03 -25.24 31.42
CA LEU A 356 30.45 -25.04 30.03
C LEU A 356 29.55 -25.80 29.03
N GLU A 357 28.91 -26.88 29.46
CA GLU A 357 27.99 -27.67 28.65
C GLU A 357 26.69 -26.91 28.30
N GLU A 358 26.14 -26.09 29.21
CA GLU A 358 24.90 -25.33 28.99
C GLU A 358 25.13 -24.18 28.00
N VAL A 359 26.29 -23.53 28.08
CA VAL A 359 26.69 -22.47 27.15
C VAL A 359 26.89 -23.02 25.75
N LEU A 360 27.54 -24.18 25.63
CA LEU A 360 27.75 -24.84 24.34
C LEU A 360 26.41 -25.28 23.71
N ALA A 361 25.48 -25.78 24.53
CA ALA A 361 24.14 -26.19 24.08
C ALA A 361 23.32 -24.99 23.55
N LEU A 362 23.38 -23.84 24.23
CA LEU A 362 22.71 -22.60 23.80
C LEU A 362 23.30 -22.04 22.50
N GLU A 363 24.63 -22.07 22.33
CA GLU A 363 25.27 -21.66 21.07
C GLU A 363 24.88 -22.56 19.89
N LEU A 364 24.73 -23.87 20.13
CA LEU A 364 24.25 -24.84 19.13
C LEU A 364 22.79 -24.57 18.74
N GLN A 365 21.90 -24.40 19.71
CA GLN A 365 20.48 -24.11 19.48
C GLN A 365 20.27 -22.77 18.74
N LEU A 366 21.04 -21.74 19.10
CA LEU A 366 21.01 -20.46 18.39
C LEU A 366 21.53 -20.59 16.96
N GLY A 367 22.59 -21.38 16.75
CA GLY A 367 23.11 -21.68 15.42
C GLY A 367 22.09 -22.37 14.52
N GLU A 368 21.34 -23.34 15.05
CA GLU A 368 20.29 -24.05 14.31
C GLU A 368 19.08 -23.16 14.03
N ALA A 369 18.64 -22.36 15.00
CA ALA A 369 17.55 -21.39 14.82
C ALA A 369 17.91 -20.33 13.77
N LEU A 370 19.14 -19.81 13.78
CA LEU A 370 19.62 -18.86 12.77
C LEU A 370 19.71 -19.49 11.38
N ARG A 371 20.18 -20.75 11.28
CA ARG A 371 20.20 -21.50 10.01
C ARG A 371 18.80 -21.75 9.47
N SER A 372 17.83 -22.10 10.33
CA SER A 372 16.43 -22.31 9.95
C SER A 372 15.74 -21.03 9.46
N VAL A 373 15.93 -19.90 10.15
CA VAL A 373 15.41 -18.59 9.74
C VAL A 373 16.09 -18.10 8.46
N GLN A 374 17.39 -18.32 8.31
CA GLN A 374 18.11 -18.00 7.06
C GLN A 374 17.65 -18.90 5.90
N SER A 375 17.44 -20.20 6.12
CA SER A 375 16.93 -21.13 5.09
C SER A 375 15.53 -20.74 4.63
N ARG A 376 14.59 -20.47 5.56
CA ARG A 376 13.24 -20.01 5.22
C ARG A 376 13.24 -18.67 4.49
N ARG A 377 14.13 -17.75 4.87
CA ARG A 377 14.28 -16.46 4.17
C ARG A 377 14.87 -16.64 2.77
N VAL A 378 15.83 -17.54 2.60
CA VAL A 378 16.41 -17.89 1.29
C VAL A 378 15.38 -18.61 0.42
N GLU A 379 14.56 -19.50 0.96
CA GLU A 379 13.50 -20.21 0.25
C GLU A 379 12.36 -19.27 -0.18
N LEU A 380 11.93 -18.33 0.67
CA LEU A 380 10.93 -17.32 0.33
C LEU A 380 11.45 -16.36 -0.75
N VAL A 381 12.70 -15.88 -0.60
CA VAL A 381 13.34 -15.02 -1.60
C VAL A 381 13.55 -15.80 -2.91
N ALA A 382 13.95 -17.06 -2.86
CA ALA A 382 14.12 -17.90 -4.05
C ALA A 382 12.78 -18.23 -4.72
N ALA A 383 11.70 -18.44 -3.96
CA ALA A 383 10.36 -18.66 -4.49
C ALA A 383 9.79 -17.37 -5.13
N GLU A 384 10.01 -16.22 -4.51
CA GLU A 384 9.64 -14.91 -5.04
C GLU A 384 10.48 -14.55 -6.28
N GLU A 385 11.80 -14.80 -6.26
CA GLU A 385 12.70 -14.66 -7.41
C GLU A 385 12.30 -15.60 -8.55
N ALA A 386 11.96 -16.87 -8.27
CA ALA A 386 11.50 -17.81 -9.28
C ALA A 386 10.11 -17.44 -9.85
N ALA A 387 9.24 -16.80 -9.07
CA ALA A 387 7.95 -16.27 -9.54
C ALA A 387 8.15 -15.00 -10.37
N LEU A 388 9.09 -14.13 -9.98
CA LEU A 388 9.49 -12.94 -10.71
C LEU A 388 10.19 -13.30 -12.03
N GLN A 389 11.09 -14.29 -12.06
CA GLN A 389 11.81 -14.75 -13.26
C GLN A 389 10.88 -15.41 -14.28
N ARG A 390 9.78 -16.03 -13.85
CA ARG A 390 8.77 -16.64 -14.75
C ARG A 390 7.84 -15.64 -15.44
N ARG A 391 7.78 -14.39 -14.99
CA ARG A 391 6.98 -13.33 -15.64
C ARG A 391 7.73 -12.78 -16.87
N ARG A 392 7.09 -12.78 -18.04
CA ARG A 392 7.68 -12.25 -19.30
C ARG A 392 7.67 -10.72 -19.39
N GLU A 393 6.84 -10.07 -18.57
CA GLU A 393 6.58 -8.63 -18.59
C GLU A 393 7.47 -7.89 -17.58
N CYS A 394 7.86 -6.66 -17.92
CA CYS A 394 8.67 -5.78 -17.09
C CYS A 394 8.09 -5.60 -15.68
N VAL A 395 8.91 -5.73 -14.64
CA VAL A 395 8.44 -5.56 -13.24
C VAL A 395 8.18 -4.10 -12.86
N CYS A 396 8.63 -3.15 -13.67
CA CYS A 396 8.44 -1.72 -13.44
C CYS A 396 7.21 -1.16 -14.14
N CYS A 397 6.90 -1.62 -15.36
CA CYS A 397 5.72 -1.16 -16.11
C CYS A 397 4.64 -2.21 -16.36
N PHE A 398 4.95 -3.50 -16.20
CA PHE A 398 4.08 -4.64 -16.50
C PHE A 398 3.46 -4.64 -17.92
N ASP A 399 3.99 -3.80 -18.82
CA ASP A 399 3.41 -3.52 -20.14
C ASP A 399 4.29 -4.01 -21.29
N ARG A 400 5.62 -3.99 -21.10
CA ARG A 400 6.60 -4.32 -22.14
C ARG A 400 7.40 -5.57 -21.79
N PRO A 401 7.84 -6.36 -22.79
CA PRO A 401 8.69 -7.49 -22.53
C PRO A 401 9.97 -7.02 -21.86
N ARG A 402 10.48 -7.86 -20.98
CA ARG A 402 11.78 -7.63 -20.38
C ARG A 402 12.82 -7.74 -21.48
N ALA A 403 13.60 -6.70 -21.63
CA ALA A 403 14.61 -6.63 -22.68
C ALA A 403 15.96 -6.20 -22.11
N VAL A 404 16.08 -5.94 -20.80
CA VAL A 404 17.31 -5.46 -20.19
C VAL A 404 17.67 -6.32 -18.98
N ALA A 405 18.89 -6.84 -18.98
CA ALA A 405 19.54 -7.45 -17.83
C ALA A 405 20.49 -6.47 -17.14
N PHE A 406 20.56 -6.54 -15.82
CA PHE A 406 21.40 -5.66 -15.01
C PHE A 406 22.65 -6.36 -14.49
N SER A 407 23.82 -5.78 -14.73
CA SER A 407 25.09 -6.19 -14.13
C SER A 407 25.30 -5.50 -12.78
N PRO A 408 25.86 -6.18 -11.76
CA PRO A 408 26.43 -7.54 -11.79
C PRO A 408 25.41 -8.67 -11.55
N CYS A 409 24.17 -8.37 -11.17
CA CYS A 409 23.23 -9.39 -10.69
C CYS A 409 22.61 -10.31 -11.76
N GLY A 410 22.74 -10.00 -13.05
CA GLY A 410 22.19 -10.78 -14.16
C GLY A 410 20.67 -10.72 -14.33
N HIS A 411 19.95 -10.03 -13.44
CA HIS A 411 18.47 -10.02 -13.45
C HIS A 411 17.89 -9.30 -14.68
N LYS A 412 17.19 -10.05 -15.54
CA LYS A 412 16.37 -9.55 -16.65
C LYS A 412 14.97 -9.24 -16.12
N VAL A 413 14.74 -7.98 -15.75
CA VAL A 413 13.51 -7.56 -15.02
C VAL A 413 12.84 -6.32 -15.61
N CYS A 414 13.58 -5.51 -16.37
CA CYS A 414 13.05 -4.28 -16.97
C CYS A 414 12.90 -4.36 -18.50
N CYS A 415 11.94 -3.60 -19.04
CA CYS A 415 11.93 -3.26 -20.45
C CYS A 415 12.98 -2.17 -20.74
N GLY A 416 13.31 -1.95 -22.02
CA GLY A 416 14.29 -0.94 -22.44
C GLY A 416 14.02 0.47 -21.88
N VAL A 417 12.75 0.86 -21.78
CA VAL A 417 12.36 2.20 -21.29
C VAL A 417 12.47 2.30 -19.76
N CYS A 418 11.93 1.33 -19.02
CA CYS A 418 12.00 1.37 -17.56
C CYS A 418 13.41 1.18 -17.03
N ALA A 419 14.25 0.44 -17.75
CA ALA A 419 15.63 0.22 -17.38
C ALA A 419 16.42 1.53 -17.26
N ALA A 420 16.11 2.54 -18.08
CA ALA A 420 16.77 3.84 -18.04
C ALA A 420 16.49 4.63 -16.76
N ASN A 421 15.39 4.32 -16.06
CA ASN A 421 14.87 5.10 -14.93
C ASN A 421 15.03 4.40 -13.57
N VAL A 422 15.79 3.30 -13.50
CA VAL A 422 16.07 2.57 -12.26
C VAL A 422 17.56 2.56 -11.98
N GLU A 423 17.97 2.90 -10.77
CA GLU A 423 19.39 3.01 -10.36
C GLU A 423 19.93 1.73 -9.70
N ALA A 424 19.03 0.88 -9.19
CA ALA A 424 19.31 -0.42 -8.61
C ALA A 424 18.34 -1.47 -9.13
N CYS A 425 18.76 -2.74 -9.15
CA CYS A 425 17.92 -3.84 -9.61
C CYS A 425 16.63 -3.93 -8.76
N PRO A 426 15.43 -3.85 -9.36
CA PRO A 426 14.17 -3.93 -8.62
C PRO A 426 13.97 -5.21 -7.81
N THR A 427 14.67 -6.30 -8.18
CA THR A 427 14.61 -7.59 -7.50
C THR A 427 15.59 -7.66 -6.33
N CYS A 428 16.89 -7.57 -6.59
CA CYS A 428 17.91 -7.80 -5.56
C CYS A 428 18.51 -6.52 -4.95
N ARG A 429 18.06 -5.33 -5.38
CA ARG A 429 18.54 -4.00 -4.93
C ARG A 429 20.03 -3.73 -5.13
N VAL A 430 20.75 -4.60 -5.85
CA VAL A 430 22.14 -4.37 -6.25
C VAL A 430 22.21 -3.17 -7.20
N PRO A 431 23.11 -2.19 -6.96
CA PRO A 431 23.33 -1.06 -7.85
C PRO A 431 23.61 -1.51 -9.29
N ILE A 432 23.03 -0.80 -10.26
CA ILE A 432 23.19 -1.16 -11.67
C ILE A 432 24.46 -0.49 -12.19
N GLU A 433 25.48 -1.31 -12.46
CA GLU A 433 26.71 -0.84 -13.08
C GLU A 433 26.57 -0.80 -14.61
N LEU A 434 25.97 -1.83 -15.20
CA LEU A 434 25.73 -1.94 -16.63
C LEU A 434 24.32 -2.44 -16.94
N ARG A 435 23.76 -1.91 -18.04
CA ARG A 435 22.46 -2.30 -18.59
C ARG A 435 22.71 -2.98 -19.94
N LEU A 436 22.41 -4.28 -20.01
CA LEU A 436 22.58 -5.07 -21.22
C LEU A 436 21.22 -5.29 -21.87
N THR A 437 21.00 -4.66 -23.02
CA THR A 437 19.80 -4.92 -23.83
C THR A 437 19.94 -6.28 -24.50
N ILE A 438 19.06 -7.20 -24.15
CA ILE A 438 18.97 -8.54 -24.72
C ILE A 438 17.91 -8.48 -25.81
N TYR A 439 18.36 -8.59 -27.06
CA TYR A 439 17.48 -8.86 -28.19
C TYR A 439 17.20 -10.36 -28.21
N GLU A 440 15.93 -10.74 -28.15
CA GLU A 440 15.49 -12.14 -28.36
C GLU A 440 15.39 -12.46 -29.85
#